data_AF-A0A964XYQ9-F1
#
_entry.id   AF-A0A964XYQ9-F1
#
_cell.length_a   1.000
_cell.length_b   1.000
_cell.length_c   1.000
_cell.angle_alpha   90.00
_cell.angle_beta   90.00
_cell.angle_gamma   90.00
#
_symmetry.space_group_name_H-M   'P 1'
#
loop_
_entity.id
_entity.type
_entity.pdbx_description
1 polymer ?
#
loop_
_entity_poly.entity_id
_entity_poly.type
_entity_poly.pdbx_seq_one_letter_code
_entity_poly.pdbx_strand_id
1 'polypeptide(L)'
;MKHIKPLPLLLVTLLSAAPFAAQAQFGNLLQQLQKMQVPNQGGGGQMPSMGGSGGGKGGGLKPSDQWCNEQAGVLARMKIDKGVIGSEFKVADLESLQDEFQKAFRRANISKTFPNAKFFQASFETAKVRAIYDNFLAFPEPDTLAALIQLSRANDQQERSDALMALVFLHLQAPELSVSKDRWRELYQKAISTEHFTALVFRARLNAYGEFGPKNLNQATGDLVTAGNLKSRYRQTDGGAPKEFDDRNYEEIHLATARDLYFNEPNMPYRQQWQGPAQSGMQIEQAQQAYARQLPNTRVGKMYAEANKINQESIEIGNNIIRKTQGGNQLAGQIESLKSLRESAPGEKPVFEDVSPEVQAMQIKMFAKVGTVDEEQKKMLIQAQEKRLVAQGIISQSYSEIAQSMVATAMSGDIGKMLAAKPALTQSMNALIQSCVISTKWEQAMRAKDIPKVEAKKAETAVADLSKKYTD
;
A
#
# COMPACT_ATOMS: atom_id res chain seq x y z
N MET A 1 -30.40 -12.28 58.23
CA MET A 1 -30.76 -11.16 57.33
C MET A 1 -29.49 -10.39 57.00
N LYS A 2 -29.00 -10.50 55.76
CA LYS A 2 -27.74 -9.88 55.29
C LYS A 2 -28.08 -8.80 54.27
N HIS A 3 -27.54 -7.60 54.48
CA HIS A 3 -27.72 -6.44 53.62
C HIS A 3 -27.04 -6.64 52.25
N ILE A 4 -27.81 -6.50 51.18
CA ILE A 4 -27.33 -6.34 49.80
C ILE A 4 -27.45 -4.85 49.46
N LYS A 5 -26.35 -4.22 49.04
CA LYS A 5 -26.32 -2.84 48.51
C LYS A 5 -26.76 -2.86 47.03
N PRO A 6 -27.54 -1.87 46.54
CA PRO A 6 -27.87 -1.76 45.13
C PRO A 6 -26.71 -1.12 44.35
N LEU A 7 -26.39 -1.72 43.20
CA LEU A 7 -25.47 -1.22 42.18
C LEU A 7 -26.16 -0.07 41.41
N PRO A 8 -25.52 1.08 41.13
CA PRO A 8 -26.13 2.10 40.29
C PRO A 8 -25.99 1.71 38.82
N LEU A 9 -27.15 1.51 38.18
CA LEU A 9 -27.31 1.34 36.74
C LEU A 9 -26.86 2.64 36.04
N LEU A 10 -25.74 2.59 35.33
CA LEU A 10 -25.23 3.69 34.52
C LEU A 10 -26.15 3.86 33.31
N LEU A 11 -26.95 4.93 33.32
CA LEU A 11 -27.85 5.31 32.24
C LEU A 11 -27.03 5.62 30.98
N VAL A 12 -27.11 4.74 29.99
CA VAL A 12 -26.72 5.01 28.60
C VAL A 12 -27.84 5.86 27.98
N THR A 13 -27.71 7.18 28.03
CA THR A 13 -28.57 8.10 27.29
C THR A 13 -27.72 9.04 26.45
N LEU A 14 -27.25 8.54 25.32
CA LEU A 14 -26.80 9.32 24.17
C LEU A 14 -27.10 8.49 22.93
N LEU A 15 -28.31 8.61 22.36
CA LEU A 15 -28.68 8.22 20.99
C LEU A 15 -30.20 8.37 20.76
N SER A 16 -30.66 9.57 20.46
CA SER A 16 -32.01 9.78 19.87
C SER A 16 -32.14 11.13 19.16
N ALA A 17 -31.19 11.44 18.27
CA ALA A 17 -31.33 12.54 17.29
C ALA A 17 -31.04 12.09 15.84
N ALA A 18 -31.21 10.79 15.54
CA ALA A 18 -30.77 10.16 14.29
C ALA A 18 -31.94 9.63 13.44
N PRO A 19 -32.73 10.53 12.82
CA PRO A 19 -33.07 10.28 11.41
C PRO A 19 -32.88 11.51 10.49
N PHE A 20 -33.12 12.73 10.98
CA PHE A 20 -33.11 13.94 10.13
C PHE A 20 -31.69 14.46 9.82
N ALA A 21 -30.74 14.31 10.75
CA ALA A 21 -29.34 14.69 10.53
C ALA A 21 -28.66 13.77 9.49
N ALA A 22 -29.01 12.48 9.47
CA ALA A 22 -28.49 11.52 8.50
C ALA A 22 -28.97 11.82 7.07
N GLN A 23 -30.21 12.28 6.88
CA GLN A 23 -30.74 12.66 5.56
C GLN A 23 -30.05 13.91 4.99
N ALA A 24 -29.79 14.93 5.82
CA ALA A 24 -29.07 16.14 5.39
C ALA A 24 -27.59 15.85 5.06
N GLN A 25 -26.92 15.05 5.89
CA GLN A 25 -25.55 14.59 5.65
C GLN A 25 -25.47 13.69 4.41
N PHE A 26 -26.50 12.90 4.14
CA PHE A 26 -26.57 12.07 2.94
C PHE A 26 -26.72 12.91 1.65
N GLY A 27 -27.51 13.99 1.69
CA GLY A 27 -27.65 14.91 0.54
C GLY A 27 -26.30 15.53 0.12
N ASN A 28 -25.46 15.92 1.08
CA ASN A 28 -24.11 16.41 0.82
C ASN A 28 -23.19 15.33 0.23
N LEU A 29 -23.27 14.10 0.73
CA LEU A 29 -22.54 12.96 0.17
C LEU A 29 -22.98 12.68 -1.27
N LEU A 30 -24.29 12.61 -1.54
CA LEU A 30 -24.79 12.42 -2.90
C LEU A 30 -24.32 13.52 -3.83
N GLN A 31 -24.33 14.78 -3.40
CA GLN A 31 -23.85 15.88 -4.22
C GLN A 31 -22.35 15.75 -4.53
N GLN A 32 -21.55 15.24 -3.59
CA GLN A 32 -20.13 14.97 -3.83
C GLN A 32 -19.92 13.81 -4.79
N LEU A 33 -20.67 12.71 -4.62
CA LEU A 33 -20.61 11.55 -5.51
C LEU A 33 -21.17 11.86 -6.91
N GLN A 34 -22.22 12.68 -7.01
CA GLN A 34 -22.83 13.13 -8.27
C GLN A 34 -21.95 14.13 -9.03
N LYS A 35 -21.22 15.02 -8.34
CA LYS A 35 -20.20 15.87 -9.01
C LYS A 35 -19.10 15.06 -9.69
N MET A 36 -18.98 13.77 -9.37
CA MET A 36 -18.04 12.84 -10.01
C MET A 36 -18.69 11.95 -11.07
N GLN A 37 -20.01 11.79 -11.06
CA GLN A 37 -20.77 11.25 -12.18
C GLN A 37 -20.98 12.37 -13.19
N VAL A 38 -20.10 12.50 -14.17
CA VAL A 38 -20.22 13.56 -15.18
C VAL A 38 -21.43 13.29 -16.08
N PRO A 39 -22.48 14.15 -16.14
CA PRO A 39 -23.04 14.50 -17.43
C PRO A 39 -22.10 15.52 -18.07
N ASN A 40 -21.69 15.19 -19.28
CA ASN A 40 -20.78 15.92 -20.16
C ASN A 40 -21.10 17.44 -20.18
N GLN A 41 -20.42 18.28 -19.38
CA GLN A 41 -20.37 19.73 -19.59
C GLN A 41 -19.25 20.40 -18.77
N GLY A 42 -18.42 21.16 -19.49
CA GLY A 42 -17.23 21.81 -18.96
C GLY A 42 -17.53 22.92 -17.96
N GLY A 43 -16.71 22.97 -16.91
CA GLY A 43 -16.70 24.06 -15.94
C GLY A 43 -15.34 24.08 -15.25
N GLY A 44 -14.50 25.05 -15.64
CA GLY A 44 -13.17 25.25 -15.07
C GLY A 44 -13.25 25.68 -13.60
N GLY A 45 -12.73 24.83 -12.72
CA GLY A 45 -12.46 25.16 -11.32
C GLY A 45 -10.97 25.03 -11.06
N GLN A 46 -10.32 26.16 -10.75
CA GLN A 46 -8.94 26.19 -10.25
C GLN A 46 -8.82 25.34 -8.98
N MET A 47 -7.88 24.39 -8.99
CA MET A 47 -7.57 23.53 -7.83
C MET A 47 -6.19 23.85 -7.22
N PRO A 48 -5.98 23.49 -5.93
CA PRO A 48 -4.85 23.92 -5.14
C PRO A 48 -3.54 23.27 -5.60
N SER A 49 -2.48 24.08 -5.60
CA SER A 49 -1.10 23.66 -5.76
C SER A 49 -0.76 22.55 -4.76
N MET A 50 -0.47 21.33 -5.26
CA MET A 50 0.40 20.43 -4.51
C MET A 50 1.70 21.18 -4.24
N GLY A 51 2.20 21.13 -3.00
CA GLY A 51 3.39 21.82 -2.54
C GLY A 51 4.60 21.48 -3.40
N GLY A 52 4.91 22.36 -4.35
CA GLY A 52 6.15 22.35 -5.10
C GLY A 52 7.22 23.02 -4.25
N SER A 53 8.19 22.23 -3.76
CA SER A 53 9.46 22.82 -3.40
C SER A 53 10.20 23.21 -4.67
N GLY A 54 10.36 24.52 -4.88
CA GLY A 54 11.46 25.11 -5.66
C GLY A 54 11.42 24.84 -7.16
N GLY A 55 11.03 25.85 -7.93
CA GLY A 55 10.98 25.80 -9.39
C GLY A 55 12.31 25.46 -10.06
N GLY A 56 12.20 24.58 -11.06
CA GLY A 56 13.16 24.39 -12.14
C GLY A 56 12.39 23.98 -13.39
N LYS A 57 12.46 24.79 -14.44
CA LYS A 57 11.91 24.44 -15.76
C LYS A 57 12.55 23.13 -16.24
N GLY A 58 11.75 22.09 -16.37
CA GLY A 58 12.13 20.82 -16.96
C GLY A 58 11.16 19.73 -16.53
N GLY A 59 10.24 19.35 -17.41
CA GLY A 59 9.42 18.13 -17.26
C GLY A 59 10.25 16.86 -17.45
N GLY A 60 11.37 16.77 -16.71
CA GLY A 60 12.27 15.62 -16.71
C GLY A 60 11.89 14.64 -15.61
N LEU A 61 11.98 13.35 -15.94
CA LEU A 61 11.85 12.22 -15.02
C LEU A 61 12.79 12.41 -13.81
N LYS A 62 12.29 12.20 -12.58
CA LYS A 62 13.16 12.17 -11.40
C LYS A 62 14.12 10.96 -11.50
N PRO A 63 15.43 11.13 -11.25
CA PRO A 63 16.35 10.00 -11.16
C PRO A 63 15.92 9.02 -10.08
N SER A 64 16.05 7.70 -10.34
CA SER A 64 15.57 6.67 -9.41
C SER A 64 16.21 6.77 -8.02
N ASP A 65 17.48 7.17 -7.95
CA ASP A 65 18.20 7.40 -6.69
C ASP A 65 17.58 8.51 -5.85
N GLN A 66 17.08 9.59 -6.49
CA GLN A 66 16.37 10.64 -5.79
C GLN A 66 15.07 10.12 -5.18
N TRP A 67 14.34 9.28 -5.91
CA TRP A 67 13.11 8.67 -5.42
C TRP A 67 13.37 7.70 -4.25
N CYS A 68 14.39 6.84 -4.36
CA CYS A 68 14.77 5.94 -3.28
C CYS A 68 15.18 6.71 -2.01
N ASN A 69 15.89 7.84 -2.17
CA ASN A 69 16.25 8.72 -1.07
C ASN A 69 15.04 9.43 -0.44
N GLU A 70 14.06 9.84 -1.25
CA GLU A 70 12.79 10.42 -0.76
C GLU A 70 11.99 9.41 0.07
N GLN A 71 11.96 8.12 -0.33
CA GLN A 71 11.31 7.06 0.45
C GLN A 71 12.07 6.69 1.73
N ALA A 72 13.41 6.63 1.68
CA ALA A 72 14.21 6.50 2.90
C ALA A 72 13.98 7.71 3.84
N GLY A 73 13.72 8.89 3.25
CA GLY A 73 13.32 10.13 3.92
C GLY A 73 12.10 10.00 4.82
N VAL A 74 11.17 9.08 4.52
CA VAL A 74 9.95 8.83 5.33
C VAL A 74 10.30 8.47 6.77
N LEU A 75 11.42 7.77 6.98
CA LEU A 75 11.92 7.39 8.31
C LEU A 75 13.02 8.32 8.82
N ALA A 76 13.58 9.22 7.99
CA ALA A 76 14.84 9.94 8.23
C ALA A 76 14.85 10.93 9.41
N ARG A 77 13.76 11.04 10.18
CA ARG A 77 13.67 11.86 11.41
C ARG A 77 13.14 11.09 12.61
N MET A 78 12.87 9.79 12.46
CA MET A 78 12.41 8.94 13.55
C MET A 78 13.59 8.16 14.11
N LYS A 79 13.77 8.21 15.44
CA LYS A 79 14.63 7.24 16.13
C LYS A 79 13.87 5.92 16.21
N ILE A 80 14.19 5.00 15.31
CA ILE A 80 13.52 3.69 15.22
C ILE A 80 14.05 2.75 16.29
N ASP A 81 13.15 2.22 17.11
CA ASP A 81 13.43 1.17 18.09
C ASP A 81 12.76 -0.13 17.64
N LYS A 82 13.54 -1.05 17.05
CA LYS A 82 13.03 -2.36 16.59
C LYS A 82 12.58 -3.26 17.74
N GLY A 83 13.02 -3.00 18.97
CA GLY A 83 12.63 -3.77 20.16
C GLY A 83 11.13 -3.71 20.44
N VAL A 84 10.44 -2.67 19.97
CA VAL A 84 8.98 -2.54 20.13
C VAL A 84 8.20 -3.58 19.34
N ILE A 85 8.79 -4.23 18.32
CA ILE A 85 8.09 -5.22 17.49
C ILE A 85 7.58 -6.39 18.34
N GLY A 86 8.39 -6.86 19.30
CA GLY A 86 8.01 -7.96 20.20
C GLY A 86 6.80 -7.66 21.10
N SER A 87 6.40 -6.38 21.21
CA SER A 87 5.18 -6.00 21.92
C SER A 87 3.89 -6.17 21.11
N GLU A 88 4.00 -6.38 19.79
CA GLU A 88 2.86 -6.56 18.88
C GLU A 88 2.92 -7.91 18.15
N PHE A 89 4.09 -8.37 17.73
CA PHE A 89 4.23 -9.60 16.93
C PHE A 89 5.25 -10.60 17.52
N LYS A 90 4.88 -11.89 17.46
CA LYS A 90 5.70 -13.05 17.82
C LYS A 90 6.52 -13.51 16.61
N VAL A 91 7.51 -12.71 16.24
CA VAL A 91 8.54 -13.08 15.25
C VAL A 91 9.69 -13.80 15.97
N ALA A 92 10.18 -14.90 15.40
CA ALA A 92 11.28 -15.67 15.99
C ALA A 92 12.57 -14.83 16.05
N ASP A 93 12.85 -14.09 14.98
CA ASP A 93 13.92 -13.13 14.88
C ASP A 93 13.57 -12.05 13.83
N LEU A 94 14.32 -10.95 13.79
CA LEU A 94 14.05 -9.86 12.85
C LEU A 94 14.37 -10.23 11.38
N GLU A 95 15.17 -11.26 11.14
CA GLU A 95 15.50 -11.73 9.78
C GLU A 95 14.35 -12.58 9.20
N SER A 96 13.58 -13.28 10.05
CA SER A 96 12.41 -14.07 9.66
C SER A 96 11.16 -13.24 9.37
N LEU A 97 11.08 -12.03 9.94
CA LEU A 97 9.92 -11.12 9.83
C LEU A 97 9.45 -10.94 8.39
N GLN A 98 10.39 -10.67 7.48
CA GLN A 98 10.06 -10.45 6.07
C GLN A 98 9.34 -11.66 5.46
N ASP A 99 9.90 -12.86 5.66
CA ASP A 99 9.41 -14.10 5.06
C ASP A 99 8.02 -14.46 5.65
N GLU A 100 7.84 -14.25 6.95
CA GLU A 100 6.57 -14.49 7.67
C GLU A 100 5.45 -13.57 7.17
N PHE A 101 5.71 -12.27 7.03
CA PHE A 101 4.71 -11.32 6.54
C PHE A 101 4.46 -11.49 5.04
N GLN A 102 5.48 -11.76 4.22
CA GLN A 102 5.28 -12.07 2.80
C GLN A 102 4.40 -13.31 2.62
N LYS A 103 4.60 -14.35 3.44
CA LYS A 103 3.72 -15.53 3.46
C LYS A 103 2.29 -15.13 3.84
N ALA A 104 2.11 -14.28 4.84
CA ALA A 104 0.78 -13.80 5.24
C ALA A 104 0.08 -13.01 4.12
N PHE A 105 0.80 -12.13 3.41
CA PHE A 105 0.25 -11.30 2.32
C PHE A 105 -0.16 -12.08 1.07
N ARG A 106 0.20 -13.36 0.94
CA ARG A 106 -0.29 -14.23 -0.15
C ARG A 106 -1.78 -14.60 0.00
N ARG A 107 -2.35 -14.47 1.20
CA ARG A 107 -3.78 -14.71 1.41
C ARG A 107 -4.57 -13.54 0.83
N ALA A 108 -5.03 -13.70 -0.41
CA ALA A 108 -5.72 -12.67 -1.19
C ALA A 108 -7.12 -12.32 -0.65
N ASN A 109 -7.80 -13.26 0.01
CA ASN A 109 -9.10 -13.03 0.61
C ASN A 109 -9.20 -13.72 1.97
N ILE A 110 -9.35 -12.93 3.04
CA ILE A 110 -9.44 -13.40 4.41
C ILE A 110 -10.90 -13.56 4.82
N SER A 111 -11.75 -12.59 4.51
CA SER A 111 -13.16 -12.56 4.91
C SER A 111 -13.94 -11.49 4.14
N LYS A 112 -15.27 -11.45 4.24
CA LYS A 112 -16.05 -10.37 3.62
C LYS A 112 -15.80 -9.03 4.32
N THR A 113 -15.62 -9.05 5.63
CA THR A 113 -15.36 -7.87 6.46
C THR A 113 -13.99 -7.28 6.19
N PHE A 114 -12.96 -8.12 6.22
CA PHE A 114 -11.57 -7.76 5.95
C PHE A 114 -11.10 -8.59 4.76
N PRO A 115 -11.13 -8.03 3.54
CA PRO A 115 -10.66 -8.76 2.35
C PRO A 115 -9.18 -9.09 2.47
N ASN A 116 -8.33 -8.08 2.64
CA ASN A 116 -6.90 -8.20 2.91
C ASN A 116 -6.33 -6.81 3.29
N ALA A 117 -5.07 -6.79 3.73
CA ALA A 117 -4.36 -5.56 4.10
C ALA A 117 -4.18 -4.58 2.92
N LYS A 118 -4.01 -5.10 1.68
CA LYS A 118 -3.82 -4.28 0.46
C LYS A 118 -5.09 -3.55 0.04
N PHE A 119 -6.28 -4.02 0.43
CA PHE A 119 -7.55 -3.31 0.21
C PHE A 119 -7.52 -1.90 0.82
N PHE A 120 -6.81 -1.73 1.94
CA PHE A 120 -6.65 -0.46 2.64
C PHE A 120 -5.33 0.26 2.30
N GLN A 121 -4.62 -0.16 1.26
CA GLN A 121 -3.43 0.54 0.79
C GLN A 121 -3.79 1.96 0.36
N ALA A 122 -2.91 2.92 0.64
CA ALA A 122 -3.11 4.34 0.32
C ALA A 122 -4.32 5.02 1.02
N SER A 123 -4.91 4.40 2.05
CA SER A 123 -6.19 4.80 2.68
C SER A 123 -6.10 5.50 4.03
N PHE A 124 -4.91 5.97 4.39
CA PHE A 124 -4.62 6.61 5.67
C PHE A 124 -4.55 8.13 5.52
N GLU A 125 -5.11 8.85 6.51
CA GLU A 125 -5.27 10.31 6.58
C GLU A 125 -3.96 11.05 6.33
N THR A 126 -2.92 10.60 7.03
CA THR A 126 -1.58 11.19 6.99
C THR A 126 -0.70 10.56 5.92
N ALA A 127 -0.02 11.42 5.15
CA ALA A 127 0.88 10.99 4.09
C ALA A 127 2.03 10.11 4.63
N LYS A 128 2.45 10.38 5.88
CA LYS A 128 3.53 9.65 6.57
C LYS A 128 3.14 8.22 6.92
N VAL A 129 2.02 8.00 7.63
CA VAL A 129 1.60 6.62 7.98
C VAL A 129 1.25 5.84 6.72
N ARG A 130 0.59 6.49 5.75
CA ARG A 130 0.34 5.92 4.44
C ARG A 130 1.63 5.40 3.78
N ALA A 131 2.65 6.24 3.67
CA ALA A 131 3.91 5.86 3.06
C ALA A 131 4.61 4.70 3.81
N ILE A 132 4.60 4.72 5.15
CA ILE A 132 5.21 3.65 5.95
C ILE A 132 4.46 2.32 5.76
N TYR A 133 3.13 2.36 5.78
CA TYR A 133 2.29 1.17 5.59
C TYR A 133 2.44 0.60 4.19
N ASP A 134 2.37 1.44 3.15
CA ASP A 134 2.56 1.03 1.77
C ASP A 134 3.96 0.43 1.55
N ASN A 135 5.00 1.04 2.14
CA ASN A 135 6.36 0.49 2.15
C ASN A 135 6.42 -0.88 2.82
N PHE A 136 5.76 -1.06 3.96
CA PHE A 136 5.72 -2.35 4.66
C PHE A 136 4.97 -3.43 3.86
N LEU A 137 3.84 -3.08 3.23
CA LEU A 137 3.11 -4.01 2.37
C LEU A 137 3.91 -4.42 1.11
N ALA A 138 4.70 -3.50 0.56
CA ALA A 138 5.56 -3.75 -0.59
C ALA A 138 6.78 -4.60 -0.23
N PHE A 139 7.45 -4.26 0.88
CA PHE A 139 8.64 -4.94 1.36
C PHE A 139 8.70 -4.91 2.90
N PRO A 140 8.32 -6.01 3.60
CA PRO A 140 8.12 -5.98 5.04
C PRO A 140 9.45 -5.90 5.81
N GLU A 141 9.85 -4.67 6.15
CA GLU A 141 11.06 -4.40 6.92
C GLU A 141 10.78 -4.19 8.41
N PRO A 142 11.68 -4.60 9.30
CA PRO A 142 11.59 -4.28 10.73
C PRO A 142 11.46 -2.78 11.00
N ASP A 143 12.15 -1.94 10.22
CA ASP A 143 12.15 -0.48 10.46
C ASP A 143 10.81 0.16 10.20
N THR A 144 10.12 -0.24 9.13
CA THR A 144 8.78 0.27 8.81
C THR A 144 7.74 -0.26 9.80
N LEU A 145 7.83 -1.53 10.23
CA LEU A 145 6.94 -2.04 11.27
C LEU A 145 7.13 -1.33 12.60
N ALA A 146 8.37 -1.18 13.06
CA ALA A 146 8.68 -0.47 14.30
C ALA A 146 8.21 0.98 14.25
N ALA A 147 8.36 1.65 13.11
CA ALA A 147 7.83 3.00 12.90
C ALA A 147 6.31 3.07 13.08
N LEU A 148 5.54 2.14 12.50
CA LEU A 148 4.07 2.08 12.70
C LEU A 148 3.72 1.89 14.18
N ILE A 149 4.43 0.99 14.88
CA ILE A 149 4.22 0.74 16.31
C ILE A 149 4.50 2.00 17.14
N GLN A 150 5.58 2.72 16.84
CA GLN A 150 5.91 3.97 17.52
C GLN A 150 4.88 5.07 17.22
N LEU A 151 4.41 5.19 15.97
CA LEU A 151 3.39 6.18 15.59
C LEU A 151 2.03 5.88 16.24
N SER A 152 1.70 4.61 16.48
CA SER A 152 0.50 4.24 17.24
C SER A 152 0.50 4.74 18.70
N ARG A 153 1.64 5.27 19.17
CA ARG A 153 1.87 5.82 20.50
C ARG A 153 2.21 7.32 20.46
N ALA A 154 2.13 7.95 19.28
CA ALA A 154 2.46 9.37 19.09
C ALA A 154 1.41 10.29 19.71
N ASN A 155 1.80 11.55 19.90
CA ASN A 155 0.92 12.61 20.39
C ASN A 155 -0.02 13.16 19.30
N ASP A 156 0.41 13.11 18.03
CA ASP A 156 -0.45 13.51 16.92
C ASP A 156 -1.60 12.51 16.78
N GLN A 157 -2.84 13.02 16.88
CA GLN A 157 -4.02 12.18 16.89
C GLN A 157 -4.30 11.52 15.54
N GLN A 158 -4.02 12.21 14.41
CA GLN A 158 -4.24 11.64 13.08
C GLN A 158 -3.20 10.55 12.80
N GLU A 159 -1.91 10.84 13.00
CA GLU A 159 -0.85 9.84 12.83
C GLU A 159 -1.09 8.63 13.73
N ARG A 160 -1.53 8.86 14.98
CA ARG A 160 -1.86 7.78 15.91
C ARG A 160 -3.03 6.93 15.43
N SER A 161 -4.15 7.53 15.03
CA SER A 161 -5.33 6.80 14.58
C SER A 161 -5.07 6.00 13.30
N ASP A 162 -4.32 6.58 12.36
CA ASP A 162 -3.85 5.89 11.17
C ASP A 162 -2.97 4.69 11.53
N ALA A 163 -1.95 4.90 12.36
CA ALA A 163 -1.01 3.85 12.73
C ALA A 163 -1.68 2.71 13.51
N LEU A 164 -2.65 3.03 14.36
CA LEU A 164 -3.48 2.03 15.02
C LEU A 164 -4.25 1.19 13.99
N MET A 165 -4.92 1.83 13.01
CA MET A 165 -5.65 1.10 11.96
C MET A 165 -4.72 0.28 11.05
N ALA A 166 -3.53 0.79 10.73
CA ALA A 166 -2.52 0.04 10.00
C ALA A 166 -2.16 -1.26 10.76
N LEU A 167 -1.90 -1.18 12.06
CA LEU A 167 -1.63 -2.36 12.89
C LEU A 167 -2.83 -3.30 12.98
N VAL A 168 -4.07 -2.78 13.09
CA VAL A 168 -5.30 -3.60 13.03
C VAL A 168 -5.28 -4.50 11.79
N PHE A 169 -4.99 -3.93 10.63
CA PHE A 169 -4.97 -4.68 9.37
C PHE A 169 -3.82 -5.68 9.30
N LEU A 170 -2.64 -5.36 9.84
CA LEU A 170 -1.53 -6.30 9.91
C LEU A 170 -1.83 -7.48 10.83
N HIS A 171 -2.48 -7.26 11.99
CA HIS A 171 -2.91 -8.33 12.88
C HIS A 171 -4.00 -9.22 12.26
N LEU A 172 -4.94 -8.62 11.52
CA LEU A 172 -5.96 -9.40 10.79
C LEU A 172 -5.37 -10.19 9.62
N GLN A 173 -4.34 -9.66 8.96
CA GLN A 173 -3.65 -10.35 7.87
C GLN A 173 -2.77 -11.50 8.37
N ALA A 174 -2.10 -11.29 9.49
CA ALA A 174 -1.14 -12.22 10.09
C ALA A 174 -1.52 -12.59 11.54
N PRO A 175 -2.68 -13.24 11.76
CA PRO A 175 -3.15 -13.55 13.11
C PRO A 175 -2.20 -14.48 13.87
N GLU A 176 -1.52 -15.39 13.15
CA GLU A 176 -0.54 -16.33 13.74
C GLU A 176 0.72 -15.63 14.26
N LEU A 177 1.06 -14.47 13.69
CA LEU A 177 2.19 -13.66 14.13
C LEU A 177 1.81 -12.75 15.29
N SER A 178 0.53 -12.62 15.63
CA SER A 178 0.08 -11.64 16.62
C SER A 178 0.43 -12.10 18.05
N VAL A 179 0.78 -11.16 18.92
CA VAL A 179 0.99 -11.45 20.36
C VAL A 179 -0.27 -12.04 21.02
N SER A 180 -1.44 -11.63 20.55
CA SER A 180 -2.76 -12.12 20.97
C SER A 180 -3.73 -12.16 19.78
N LYS A 181 -4.66 -13.12 19.80
CA LYS A 181 -5.73 -13.24 18.78
C LYS A 181 -6.68 -12.03 18.78
N ASP A 182 -6.84 -11.37 19.92
CA ASP A 182 -7.72 -10.20 20.07
C ASP A 182 -6.97 -8.87 19.92
N ARG A 183 -5.67 -8.90 19.60
CA ARG A 183 -4.87 -7.67 19.56
C ARG A 183 -5.40 -6.65 18.56
N TRP A 184 -5.84 -7.10 17.38
CA TRP A 184 -6.49 -6.24 16.40
C TRP A 184 -7.70 -5.50 16.98
N ARG A 185 -8.50 -6.16 17.83
CA ARG A 185 -9.71 -5.58 18.41
C ARG A 185 -9.36 -4.50 19.43
N GLU A 186 -8.34 -4.71 20.26
CA GLU A 186 -7.85 -3.72 21.23
C GLU A 186 -7.37 -2.44 20.53
N LEU A 187 -6.58 -2.59 19.45
CA LEU A 187 -6.08 -1.46 18.67
C LEU A 187 -7.22 -0.73 17.95
N TYR A 188 -8.16 -1.48 17.39
CA TYR A 188 -9.35 -0.94 16.75
C TYR A 188 -10.20 -0.09 17.72
N GLN A 189 -10.44 -0.58 18.94
CA GLN A 189 -11.17 0.16 19.97
C GLN A 189 -10.49 1.48 20.33
N LYS A 190 -9.15 1.53 20.31
CA LYS A 190 -8.42 2.79 20.50
C LYS A 190 -8.59 3.74 19.30
N ALA A 191 -8.57 3.23 18.08
CA ALA A 191 -8.70 4.03 16.86
C ALA A 191 -10.09 4.68 16.70
N ILE A 192 -11.17 3.96 17.03
CA ILE A 192 -12.55 4.46 16.87
C ILE A 192 -12.97 5.49 17.91
N SER A 193 -12.11 5.79 18.91
CA SER A 193 -12.35 6.88 19.86
C SER A 193 -12.35 8.27 19.20
N THR A 194 -11.87 8.35 17.96
CA THR A 194 -11.89 9.55 17.13
C THR A 194 -12.58 9.29 15.81
N GLU A 195 -13.26 10.31 15.26
CA GLU A 195 -13.71 10.26 13.88
C GLU A 195 -12.50 10.18 12.95
N HIS A 196 -12.40 9.08 12.22
CA HIS A 196 -11.25 8.70 11.40
C HIS A 196 -11.72 7.86 10.20
N PHE A 197 -11.33 8.24 8.98
CA PHE A 197 -11.90 7.68 7.75
C PHE A 197 -11.77 6.15 7.68
N THR A 198 -10.56 5.63 7.79
CA THR A 198 -10.28 4.19 7.61
C THR A 198 -10.97 3.36 8.69
N ALA A 199 -11.10 3.92 9.90
CA ALA A 199 -11.77 3.27 11.01
C ALA A 199 -13.28 3.20 10.80
N LEU A 200 -13.90 4.26 10.25
CA LEU A 200 -15.32 4.27 9.88
C LEU A 200 -15.62 3.31 8.74
N VAL A 201 -14.80 3.28 7.68
CA VAL A 201 -14.99 2.33 6.57
C VAL A 201 -14.88 0.90 7.07
N PHE A 202 -13.88 0.60 7.91
CA PHE A 202 -13.75 -0.72 8.50
C PHE A 202 -14.92 -1.08 9.44
N ARG A 203 -15.41 -0.12 10.24
CA ARG A 203 -16.60 -0.29 11.09
C ARG A 203 -17.85 -0.57 10.27
N ALA A 204 -17.98 0.07 9.11
CA ALA A 204 -19.09 -0.18 8.20
C ALA A 204 -19.10 -1.65 7.74
N ARG A 205 -17.94 -2.18 7.33
CA ARG A 205 -17.81 -3.59 6.93
C ARG A 205 -18.07 -4.55 8.10
N LEU A 206 -17.54 -4.25 9.30
CA LEU A 206 -17.77 -5.04 10.52
C LEU A 206 -19.26 -5.19 10.81
N ASN A 207 -19.99 -4.08 10.80
CA ASN A 207 -21.42 -4.07 11.06
C ASN A 207 -22.24 -4.64 9.89
N ALA A 208 -21.77 -4.55 8.65
CA ALA A 208 -22.49 -5.09 7.51
C ALA A 208 -22.50 -6.61 7.49
N TYR A 209 -21.34 -7.23 7.67
CA TYR A 209 -21.18 -8.68 7.51
C TYR A 209 -21.30 -9.46 8.81
N GLY A 210 -21.03 -8.84 9.96
CA GLY A 210 -21.20 -9.48 11.27
C GLY A 210 -20.24 -10.65 11.55
N GLU A 211 -19.12 -10.76 10.83
CA GLU A 211 -18.16 -11.86 11.03
C GLU A 211 -17.37 -11.71 12.34
N PHE A 212 -17.26 -10.49 12.87
CA PHE A 212 -16.52 -10.18 14.09
C PHE A 212 -17.37 -9.53 15.21
N GLY A 213 -18.69 -9.52 15.05
CA GLY A 213 -19.65 -8.88 15.96
C GLY A 213 -21.09 -8.95 15.43
N PRO A 214 -22.07 -8.41 16.16
CA PRO A 214 -23.46 -8.42 15.69
C PRO A 214 -23.61 -7.59 14.41
N LYS A 215 -24.35 -8.13 13.45
CA LYS A 215 -24.72 -7.42 12.22
C LYS A 215 -25.66 -6.25 12.52
N ASN A 216 -25.33 -5.07 12.00
CA ASN A 216 -26.10 -3.84 12.16
C ASN A 216 -25.99 -2.97 10.89
N LEU A 217 -26.88 -3.20 9.92
CA LEU A 217 -26.85 -2.49 8.65
C LEU A 217 -27.15 -0.98 8.78
N ASN A 218 -27.88 -0.56 9.82
CA ASN A 218 -28.11 0.86 10.09
C ASN A 218 -26.82 1.56 10.50
N GLN A 219 -26.05 0.95 11.41
CA GLN A 219 -24.72 1.46 11.77
C GLN A 219 -23.78 1.43 10.56
N ALA A 220 -23.80 0.35 9.78
CA ALA A 220 -22.93 0.22 8.61
C ALA A 220 -23.13 1.33 7.58
N THR A 221 -24.39 1.59 7.23
CA THR A 221 -24.76 2.66 6.31
C THR A 221 -24.48 4.04 6.91
N GLY A 222 -24.80 4.27 8.19
CA GLY A 222 -24.47 5.50 8.90
C GLY A 222 -22.96 5.82 8.93
N ASP A 223 -22.13 4.80 9.12
CA ASP A 223 -20.67 4.94 9.08
C ASP A 223 -20.16 5.29 7.68
N LEU A 224 -20.72 4.71 6.62
CA LEU A 224 -20.39 5.11 5.26
C LEU A 224 -20.79 6.56 4.94
N VAL A 225 -21.95 7.00 5.41
CA VAL A 225 -22.36 8.41 5.27
C VAL A 225 -21.39 9.32 6.01
N THR A 226 -21.02 8.94 7.23
CA THR A 226 -20.10 9.70 8.07
C THR A 226 -18.72 9.80 7.42
N ALA A 227 -18.19 8.67 6.90
CA ALA A 227 -16.90 8.59 6.22
C ALA A 227 -16.86 9.45 4.95
N GLY A 228 -17.88 9.36 4.11
CA GLY A 228 -17.97 10.16 2.88
C GLY A 228 -18.03 11.67 3.14
N ASN A 229 -18.57 12.08 4.29
CA ASN A 229 -18.65 13.50 4.68
C ASN A 229 -17.44 14.03 5.46
N LEU A 230 -16.45 13.18 5.81
CA LEU A 230 -15.30 13.63 6.60
C LEU A 230 -14.48 14.72 5.89
N LYS A 231 -14.32 14.59 4.57
CA LYS A 231 -13.65 15.58 3.72
C LYS A 231 -14.14 17.01 3.96
N SER A 232 -15.46 17.21 3.92
CA SER A 232 -16.07 18.53 4.15
C SER A 232 -15.80 19.02 5.56
N ARG A 233 -15.91 18.14 6.55
CA ARG A 233 -15.72 18.48 7.97
C ARG A 233 -14.28 18.86 8.27
N TYR A 234 -13.32 18.17 7.67
CA TYR A 234 -11.89 18.46 7.83
C TYR A 234 -11.51 19.82 7.23
N ARG A 235 -12.18 20.22 6.15
CA ARG A 235 -12.02 21.54 5.52
C ARG A 235 -12.70 22.68 6.29
N GLN A 236 -13.67 22.38 7.14
CA GLN A 236 -14.48 23.36 7.90
C GLN A 236 -13.96 23.56 9.33
N THR A 237 -12.71 23.21 9.63
CA THR A 237 -12.19 23.32 10.99
C THR A 237 -12.04 24.79 11.43
N ASP A 238 -12.95 25.23 12.30
CA ASP A 238 -12.93 26.55 12.94
C ASP A 238 -11.64 26.74 13.75
N GLY A 239 -10.64 27.40 13.16
CA GLY A 239 -9.42 27.85 13.83
C GLY A 239 -8.33 26.80 14.08
N GLY A 240 -8.49 25.58 13.58
CA GLY A 240 -7.47 24.51 13.64
C GLY A 240 -6.59 24.43 12.39
N ALA A 241 -5.44 23.78 12.49
CA ALA A 241 -4.69 23.40 11.30
C ALA A 241 -5.53 22.41 10.46
N PRO A 242 -5.60 22.58 9.12
CA PRO A 242 -6.32 21.65 8.26
C PRO A 242 -5.80 20.23 8.46
N LYS A 243 -6.72 19.27 8.60
CA LYS A 243 -6.36 17.85 8.64
C LYS A 243 -5.88 17.37 7.28
N GLU A 244 -4.96 16.41 7.26
CA GLU A 244 -4.50 15.79 6.02
C GLU A 244 -5.62 14.90 5.45
N PHE A 245 -5.85 14.99 4.13
CA PHE A 245 -6.87 14.19 3.46
C PHE A 245 -6.59 14.05 1.95
N ASP A 246 -6.21 12.85 1.47
CA ASP A 246 -6.16 12.48 0.06
C ASP A 246 -7.54 12.07 -0.49
N ASP A 247 -8.28 13.04 -1.00
CA ASP A 247 -9.61 12.89 -1.60
C ASP A 247 -9.78 11.64 -2.48
N ARG A 248 -8.81 11.35 -3.36
CA ARG A 248 -8.97 10.36 -4.43
C ARG A 248 -8.92 8.93 -3.90
N ASN A 249 -8.05 8.67 -2.93
CA ASN A 249 -7.90 7.32 -2.39
C ASN A 249 -9.06 6.93 -1.48
N TYR A 250 -9.59 7.90 -0.74
CA TYR A 250 -10.77 7.69 0.08
C TYR A 250 -12.01 7.44 -0.74
N GLU A 251 -12.19 8.19 -1.83
CA GLU A 251 -13.32 8.00 -2.74
C GLU A 251 -13.34 6.57 -3.30
N GLU A 252 -12.20 6.03 -3.74
CA GLU A 252 -12.15 4.65 -4.24
C GLU A 252 -12.53 3.62 -3.17
N ILE A 253 -11.95 3.70 -1.97
CA ILE A 253 -12.22 2.71 -0.91
C ILE A 253 -13.64 2.83 -0.36
N HIS A 254 -14.17 4.05 -0.30
CA HIS A 254 -15.57 4.31 0.03
C HIS A 254 -16.50 3.68 -1.00
N LEU A 255 -16.27 3.92 -2.30
CA LEU A 255 -17.07 3.37 -3.39
C LEU A 255 -16.94 1.85 -3.50
N ALA A 256 -15.74 1.29 -3.32
CA ALA A 256 -15.52 -0.15 -3.28
C ALA A 256 -16.32 -0.80 -2.12
N THR A 257 -16.31 -0.17 -0.94
CA THR A 257 -17.10 -0.67 0.21
C THR A 257 -18.61 -0.50 -0.03
N ALA A 258 -19.05 0.62 -0.58
CA ALA A 258 -20.45 0.85 -0.92
C ALA A 258 -20.96 -0.18 -1.95
N ARG A 259 -20.17 -0.45 -2.99
CA ARG A 259 -20.42 -1.50 -3.98
C ARG A 259 -20.55 -2.87 -3.30
N ASP A 260 -19.56 -3.25 -2.50
CA ASP A 260 -19.55 -4.57 -1.83
C ASP A 260 -20.78 -4.74 -0.94
N LEU A 261 -21.15 -3.74 -0.14
CA LEU A 261 -22.35 -3.79 0.69
C LEU A 261 -23.61 -3.85 -0.17
N TYR A 262 -23.74 -3.01 -1.19
CA TYR A 262 -24.93 -2.99 -2.05
C TYR A 262 -25.21 -4.36 -2.69
N PHE A 263 -24.19 -5.01 -3.26
CA PHE A 263 -24.38 -6.30 -3.94
C PHE A 263 -24.50 -7.48 -2.98
N ASN A 264 -23.90 -7.42 -1.79
CA ASN A 264 -23.93 -8.54 -0.83
C ASN A 264 -25.01 -8.42 0.25
N GLU A 265 -25.61 -7.26 0.46
CA GLU A 265 -26.57 -7.00 1.54
C GLU A 265 -27.95 -6.56 1.02
N PRO A 266 -28.85 -7.49 0.66
CA PRO A 266 -30.17 -7.18 0.09
C PRO A 266 -30.99 -6.19 0.93
N ASN A 267 -30.85 -6.26 2.26
CA ASN A 267 -31.59 -5.44 3.22
C ASN A 267 -30.87 -4.15 3.62
N MET A 268 -29.89 -3.69 2.81
CA MET A 268 -29.18 -2.43 3.05
C MET A 268 -30.16 -1.25 3.19
N PRO A 269 -30.13 -0.50 4.31
CA PRO A 269 -30.94 0.69 4.49
C PRO A 269 -30.74 1.71 3.36
N TYR A 270 -31.82 2.35 2.93
CA TYR A 270 -31.83 3.33 1.85
C TYR A 270 -31.19 2.81 0.54
N ARG A 271 -31.31 1.50 0.25
CA ARG A 271 -30.67 0.81 -0.89
C ARG A 271 -30.73 1.58 -2.22
N GLN A 272 -31.88 2.16 -2.56
CA GLN A 272 -32.04 2.94 -3.81
C GLN A 272 -31.04 4.10 -3.91
N GLN A 273 -30.73 4.74 -2.80
CA GLN A 273 -29.79 5.85 -2.75
C GLN A 273 -28.33 5.40 -2.91
N TRP A 274 -28.02 4.14 -2.57
CA TRP A 274 -26.71 3.52 -2.73
C TRP A 274 -26.49 2.92 -4.12
N GLN A 275 -27.51 2.86 -4.97
CA GLN A 275 -27.41 2.31 -6.33
C GLN A 275 -26.39 3.06 -7.18
N GLY A 276 -26.44 4.39 -7.21
CA GLY A 276 -25.50 5.22 -7.97
C GLY A 276 -24.04 5.02 -7.53
N PRO A 277 -23.73 5.17 -6.22
CA PRO A 277 -22.39 4.87 -5.68
C PRO A 277 -21.91 3.45 -5.99
N ALA A 278 -22.77 2.44 -5.85
CA ALA A 278 -22.42 1.05 -6.14
C ALA A 278 -22.11 0.82 -7.63
N GLN A 279 -22.87 1.44 -8.53
CA GLN A 279 -22.61 1.40 -9.96
C GLN A 279 -21.29 2.11 -10.32
N SER A 280 -20.99 3.25 -9.70
CA SER A 280 -19.71 3.93 -9.89
C SER A 280 -18.53 3.07 -9.42
N GLY A 281 -18.63 2.41 -8.26
CA GLY A 281 -17.62 1.46 -7.80
C GLY A 281 -17.41 0.29 -8.77
N MET A 282 -18.48 -0.25 -9.35
CA MET A 282 -18.39 -1.29 -10.38
C MET A 282 -17.72 -0.79 -11.67
N GLN A 283 -18.07 0.42 -12.14
CA GLN A 283 -17.45 1.01 -13.33
C GLN A 283 -15.95 1.23 -13.14
N ILE A 284 -15.53 1.69 -11.95
CA ILE A 284 -14.11 1.86 -11.61
C ILE A 284 -13.38 0.52 -11.68
N GLU A 285 -13.92 -0.53 -11.05
CA GLU A 285 -13.32 -1.87 -11.07
C GLU A 285 -13.20 -2.42 -12.51
N GLN A 286 -14.24 -2.25 -13.34
CA GLN A 286 -14.21 -2.67 -14.74
C GLN A 286 -13.16 -1.89 -15.54
N ALA A 287 -13.04 -0.57 -15.32
CA ALA A 287 -12.04 0.26 -15.97
C ALA A 287 -10.62 -0.12 -15.55
N GLN A 288 -10.41 -0.45 -14.27
CA GLN A 288 -9.15 -0.97 -13.74
C GLN A 288 -8.76 -2.29 -14.39
N GLN A 289 -9.70 -3.23 -14.50
CA GLN A 289 -9.47 -4.51 -15.18
C GLN A 289 -9.18 -4.32 -16.67
N ALA A 290 -9.87 -3.40 -17.35
CA ALA A 290 -9.62 -3.09 -18.76
C ALA A 290 -8.23 -2.49 -18.96
N TYR A 291 -7.82 -1.53 -18.12
CA TYR A 291 -6.49 -0.94 -18.14
C TYR A 291 -5.41 -2.02 -17.94
N ALA A 292 -5.59 -2.89 -16.93
CA ALA A 292 -4.67 -4.00 -16.65
C ALA A 292 -4.48 -4.95 -17.85
N ARG A 293 -5.54 -5.24 -18.61
CA ARG A 293 -5.44 -6.08 -19.82
C ARG A 293 -4.71 -5.41 -20.97
N GLN A 294 -4.79 -4.09 -21.07
CA GLN A 294 -4.14 -3.32 -22.14
C GLN A 294 -2.67 -3.04 -21.84
N LEU A 295 -2.34 -2.88 -20.55
CA LEU A 295 -1.03 -2.42 -20.09
C LEU A 295 0.16 -3.20 -20.68
N PRO A 296 0.17 -4.55 -20.75
CA PRO A 296 1.30 -5.30 -21.32
C PRO A 296 1.64 -4.94 -22.77
N ASN A 297 0.67 -4.47 -23.55
CA ASN A 297 0.87 -4.10 -24.96
C ASN A 297 1.32 -2.65 -25.15
N THR A 298 1.33 -1.85 -24.08
CA THR A 298 1.81 -0.46 -24.10
C THR A 298 3.33 -0.40 -23.99
N ARG A 299 3.91 0.76 -24.33
CA ARG A 299 5.34 1.05 -24.07
C ARG A 299 5.73 0.77 -22.61
N VAL A 300 4.93 1.24 -21.66
CA VAL A 300 5.13 1.02 -20.22
C VAL A 300 5.15 -0.47 -19.87
N GLY A 301 4.21 -1.25 -20.40
CA GLY A 301 4.17 -2.70 -20.19
C GLY A 301 5.39 -3.44 -20.75
N LYS A 302 5.81 -3.08 -21.98
CA LYS A 302 7.03 -3.61 -22.61
C LYS A 302 8.28 -3.28 -21.81
N MET A 303 8.38 -2.04 -21.30
CA MET A 303 9.48 -1.63 -20.42
C MET A 303 9.51 -2.42 -19.11
N TYR A 304 8.35 -2.66 -18.50
CA TYR A 304 8.26 -3.52 -17.31
C TYR A 304 8.71 -4.96 -17.56
N ALA A 305 8.34 -5.54 -18.71
CA ALA A 305 8.81 -6.87 -19.10
C ALA A 305 10.34 -6.91 -19.27
N GLU A 306 10.93 -5.86 -19.85
CA GLU A 306 12.39 -5.75 -19.97
C GLU A 306 13.06 -5.61 -18.60
N ALA A 307 12.49 -4.83 -17.67
CA ALA A 307 12.98 -4.73 -16.30
C ALA A 307 12.94 -6.08 -15.58
N ASN A 308 11.88 -6.87 -15.77
CA ASN A 308 11.80 -8.23 -15.22
C ASN A 308 12.91 -9.12 -15.78
N LYS A 309 13.14 -9.13 -17.10
CA LYS A 309 14.21 -9.89 -17.74
C LYS A 309 15.59 -9.52 -17.18
N ILE A 310 15.90 -8.23 -17.08
CA ILE A 310 17.18 -7.75 -16.53
C ILE A 310 17.36 -8.18 -15.06
N ASN A 311 16.28 -8.16 -14.26
CA ASN A 311 16.33 -8.66 -12.89
C ASN A 311 16.56 -10.18 -12.83
N GLN A 312 15.94 -10.96 -13.71
CA GLN A 312 16.18 -12.41 -13.78
C GLN A 312 17.63 -12.71 -14.12
N GLU A 313 18.23 -11.99 -15.07
CA GLU A 313 19.66 -12.10 -15.37
C GLU A 313 20.53 -11.74 -14.16
N SER A 314 20.17 -10.70 -13.39
CA SER A 314 20.88 -10.35 -12.15
C SER A 314 20.78 -11.46 -11.10
N ILE A 315 19.58 -12.04 -10.93
CA ILE A 315 19.33 -13.17 -10.05
C ILE A 315 20.17 -14.38 -10.48
N GLU A 316 20.24 -14.70 -11.77
CA GLU A 316 21.05 -15.81 -12.26
C GLU A 316 22.54 -15.64 -11.94
N ILE A 317 23.07 -14.44 -12.13
CA ILE A 317 24.46 -14.13 -11.76
C ILE A 317 24.68 -14.34 -10.25
N GLY A 318 23.80 -13.78 -9.40
CA GLY A 318 23.86 -13.95 -7.95
C GLY A 318 23.78 -15.43 -7.52
N ASN A 319 22.90 -16.21 -8.16
CA ASN A 319 22.77 -17.64 -7.91
C ASN A 319 24.04 -18.40 -8.29
N ASN A 320 24.67 -18.07 -9.42
CA ASN A 320 25.91 -18.71 -9.85
C ASN A 320 27.06 -18.46 -8.87
N ILE A 321 27.13 -17.27 -8.27
CA ILE A 321 28.10 -16.95 -7.22
C ILE A 321 27.81 -17.78 -5.97
N ILE A 322 26.56 -17.78 -5.48
CA ILE A 322 26.18 -18.49 -4.24
C ILE A 322 26.29 -20.02 -4.42
N ARG A 323 26.00 -20.57 -5.60
CA ARG A 323 26.17 -22.01 -5.90
C ARG A 323 27.60 -22.50 -5.69
N LYS A 324 28.59 -21.65 -5.95
CA LYS A 324 30.01 -21.95 -5.72
C LYS A 324 30.40 -21.87 -4.23
N THR A 325 29.46 -21.63 -3.32
CA THR A 325 29.66 -21.52 -1.86
C THR A 325 28.89 -22.61 -1.12
N GLN A 326 29.24 -22.90 0.14
CA GLN A 326 28.63 -23.99 0.93
C GLN A 326 27.08 -23.87 1.10
N GLY A 327 26.47 -22.71 0.84
CA GLY A 327 25.01 -22.50 0.89
C GLY A 327 24.26 -22.67 -0.44
N GLY A 328 24.96 -23.01 -1.53
CA GLY A 328 24.43 -23.05 -2.90
C GLY A 328 23.22 -23.95 -3.13
N ASN A 329 23.26 -25.17 -2.58
CA ASN A 329 22.20 -26.17 -2.75
C ASN A 329 20.91 -25.78 -1.98
N GLN A 330 21.07 -25.11 -0.84
CA GLN A 330 19.94 -24.62 -0.04
C GLN A 330 19.18 -23.52 -0.78
N LEU A 331 19.90 -22.56 -1.38
CA LEU A 331 19.29 -21.48 -2.16
C LEU A 331 18.55 -22.02 -3.40
N ALA A 332 19.13 -22.99 -4.11
CA ALA A 332 18.47 -23.59 -5.27
C ALA A 332 17.14 -24.26 -4.89
N GLY A 333 17.12 -25.04 -3.80
CA GLY A 333 15.90 -25.67 -3.29
C GLY A 333 14.86 -24.64 -2.81
N GLN A 334 15.29 -23.55 -2.17
CA GLN A 334 14.38 -22.49 -1.74
C GLN A 334 13.80 -21.68 -2.91
N ILE A 335 14.58 -21.40 -3.95
CA ILE A 335 14.10 -20.74 -5.17
C ILE A 335 13.07 -21.62 -5.89
N GLU A 336 13.33 -22.91 -6.00
CA GLU A 336 12.40 -23.85 -6.63
C GLU A 336 11.09 -23.96 -5.83
N SER A 337 11.19 -24.01 -4.51
CA SER A 337 10.02 -23.95 -3.61
C SER A 337 9.25 -22.64 -3.80
N LEU A 338 9.92 -21.49 -3.89
CA LEU A 338 9.26 -20.21 -4.15
C LEU A 338 8.55 -20.15 -5.50
N LYS A 339 9.18 -20.67 -6.56
CA LYS A 339 8.57 -20.76 -7.90
C LYS A 339 7.31 -21.61 -7.85
N SER A 340 7.39 -22.82 -7.30
CA SER A 340 6.24 -23.71 -7.12
C SER A 340 5.13 -23.08 -6.28
N LEU A 341 5.49 -22.38 -5.20
CA LEU A 341 4.54 -21.64 -4.35
C LEU A 341 3.89 -20.45 -5.06
N ARG A 342 4.59 -19.80 -5.99
CA ARG A 342 4.06 -18.68 -6.80
C ARG A 342 3.11 -19.19 -7.88
N GLU A 343 3.46 -20.30 -8.53
CA GLU A 343 2.62 -20.94 -9.55
C GLU A 343 1.34 -21.53 -8.96
N SER A 344 1.37 -21.95 -7.69
CA SER A 344 0.22 -22.49 -6.95
C SER A 344 -0.58 -21.45 -6.17
N ALA A 345 -0.16 -20.18 -6.14
CA ALA A 345 -0.86 -19.13 -5.39
C ALA A 345 -2.23 -18.80 -6.01
N PRO A 346 -3.35 -18.96 -5.28
CA PRO A 346 -4.66 -18.51 -5.76
C PRO A 346 -4.75 -16.98 -5.73
N GLY A 347 -4.96 -16.35 -6.87
CA GLY A 347 -5.13 -14.89 -6.96
C GLY A 347 -5.01 -14.35 -8.38
N GLU A 348 -5.34 -13.06 -8.56
CA GLU A 348 -5.05 -12.34 -9.80
C GLU A 348 -3.54 -12.29 -10.03
N LYS A 349 -3.09 -12.66 -11.23
CA LYS A 349 -1.70 -12.46 -11.62
C LYS A 349 -1.40 -10.95 -11.57
N PRO A 350 -0.24 -10.53 -11.03
CA PRO A 350 0.13 -9.14 -11.02
C PRO A 350 0.14 -8.59 -12.46
N VAL A 351 -0.24 -7.32 -12.62
CA VAL A 351 -0.35 -6.65 -13.93
C VAL A 351 1.04 -6.53 -14.56
N PHE A 352 2.08 -6.45 -13.72
CA PHE A 352 3.47 -6.60 -14.12
C PHE A 352 4.02 -7.94 -13.62
N GLU A 353 4.88 -8.58 -14.42
CA GLU A 353 5.62 -9.73 -13.92
C GLU A 353 6.52 -9.30 -12.75
N ASP A 354 6.29 -9.93 -11.59
CA ASP A 354 6.96 -9.60 -10.33
C ASP A 354 8.49 -9.67 -10.45
N VAL A 355 9.15 -8.64 -9.91
CA VAL A 355 10.60 -8.43 -9.80
C VAL A 355 11.31 -9.51 -8.96
N SER A 356 10.53 -10.47 -8.44
CA SER A 356 10.95 -11.57 -7.58
C SER A 356 11.76 -11.08 -6.36
N PRO A 357 11.22 -10.11 -5.60
CA PRO A 357 11.92 -9.48 -4.49
C PRO A 357 12.31 -10.49 -3.40
N GLU A 358 11.53 -11.57 -3.23
CA GLU A 358 11.83 -12.65 -2.29
C GLU A 358 13.12 -13.38 -2.66
N VAL A 359 13.32 -13.66 -3.96
CA VAL A 359 14.53 -14.34 -4.44
C VAL A 359 15.76 -13.46 -4.20
N GLN A 360 15.66 -12.16 -4.52
CA GLN A 360 16.76 -11.23 -4.31
C GLN A 360 17.06 -11.01 -2.81
N ALA A 361 16.03 -10.91 -1.96
CA ALA A 361 16.21 -10.84 -0.51
C ALA A 361 16.92 -12.09 0.05
N MET A 362 16.54 -13.28 -0.43
CA MET A 362 17.19 -14.53 -0.04
C MET A 362 18.65 -14.59 -0.52
N GLN A 363 18.92 -14.12 -1.73
CA GLN A 363 20.29 -13.99 -2.23
C GLN A 363 21.12 -13.06 -1.33
N ILE A 364 20.56 -11.94 -0.87
CA ILE A 364 21.26 -11.03 0.06
C ILE A 364 21.62 -11.77 1.34
N LYS A 365 20.64 -12.45 1.95
CA LYS A 365 20.83 -13.24 3.18
C LYS A 365 21.92 -14.29 3.02
N MET A 366 21.93 -15.02 1.90
CA MET A 366 22.93 -16.05 1.63
C MET A 366 24.30 -15.45 1.29
N PHE A 367 24.33 -14.37 0.51
CA PHE A 367 25.57 -13.67 0.17
C PHE A 367 26.28 -13.10 1.40
N ALA A 368 25.53 -12.60 2.39
CA ALA A 368 26.09 -12.16 3.66
C ALA A 368 26.85 -13.28 4.41
N LYS A 369 26.48 -14.55 4.20
CA LYS A 369 27.12 -15.73 4.79
C LYS A 369 28.33 -16.25 3.98
N VAL A 370 28.50 -15.79 2.74
CA VAL A 370 29.68 -16.12 1.94
C VAL A 370 30.91 -15.53 2.63
N GLY A 371 32.03 -16.26 2.65
CA GLY A 371 33.29 -15.79 3.23
C GLY A 371 33.96 -14.71 2.37
N THR A 372 35.16 -14.98 1.88
CA THR A 372 35.84 -14.15 0.88
C THR A 372 35.31 -14.43 -0.52
N VAL A 373 35.23 -13.39 -1.34
CA VAL A 373 34.91 -13.49 -2.77
C VAL A 373 36.16 -13.24 -3.60
N ASP A 374 36.38 -14.05 -4.64
CA ASP A 374 37.50 -13.88 -5.57
C ASP A 374 37.24 -12.74 -6.58
N GLU A 375 38.26 -12.33 -7.34
CA GLU A 375 38.15 -11.21 -8.29
C GLU A 375 37.16 -11.46 -9.45
N GLU A 376 36.95 -12.72 -9.84
CA GLU A 376 35.95 -13.07 -10.86
C GLU A 376 34.53 -12.90 -10.29
N GLN A 377 34.30 -13.39 -9.07
CA GLN A 377 33.07 -13.21 -8.32
C GLN A 377 32.78 -11.73 -8.05
N LYS A 378 33.79 -10.92 -7.72
CA LYS A 378 33.63 -9.46 -7.56
C LYS A 378 33.13 -8.80 -8.84
N LYS A 379 33.68 -9.14 -10.00
CA LYS A 379 33.21 -8.64 -11.30
C LYS A 379 31.78 -9.06 -11.59
N MET A 380 31.44 -10.32 -11.31
CA MET A 380 30.06 -10.81 -11.46
C MET A 380 29.09 -10.07 -10.53
N LEU A 381 29.48 -9.77 -9.29
CA LEU A 381 28.65 -9.03 -8.34
C LEU A 381 28.39 -7.59 -8.79
N ILE A 382 29.41 -6.93 -9.33
CA ILE A 382 29.28 -5.61 -9.96
C ILE A 382 28.29 -5.67 -11.13
N GLN A 383 28.44 -6.66 -12.01
CA GLN A 383 27.52 -6.84 -13.14
C GLN A 383 26.07 -7.12 -12.70
N ALA A 384 25.88 -7.94 -11.67
CA ALA A 384 24.56 -8.19 -11.09
C ALA A 384 23.94 -6.90 -10.54
N GLN A 385 24.73 -6.08 -9.84
CA GLN A 385 24.27 -4.81 -9.30
C GLN A 385 23.99 -3.76 -10.39
N GLU A 386 24.81 -3.68 -11.45
CA GLU A 386 24.54 -2.84 -12.63
C GLU A 386 23.17 -3.18 -13.23
N LYS A 387 22.87 -4.48 -13.41
CA LYS A 387 21.56 -4.93 -13.90
C LYS A 387 20.41 -4.52 -12.98
N ARG A 388 20.55 -4.65 -11.65
CA ARG A 388 19.53 -4.19 -10.71
C ARG A 388 19.26 -2.70 -10.84
N LEU A 389 20.31 -1.88 -10.93
CA LEU A 389 20.18 -0.43 -11.10
C LEU A 389 19.52 -0.07 -12.44
N VAL A 390 19.83 -0.78 -13.53
CA VAL A 390 19.13 -0.58 -14.82
C VAL A 390 17.64 -0.88 -14.67
N ALA A 391 17.29 -2.04 -14.08
CA ALA A 391 15.90 -2.40 -13.88
C ALA A 391 15.17 -1.42 -12.94
N GLN A 392 15.81 -0.96 -11.87
CA GLN A 392 15.30 0.11 -10.99
C GLN A 392 15.00 1.39 -11.77
N GLY A 393 15.91 1.81 -12.66
CA GLY A 393 15.71 2.98 -13.50
C GLY A 393 14.52 2.83 -14.45
N ILE A 394 14.37 1.66 -15.08
CA ILE A 394 13.20 1.35 -15.93
C ILE A 394 11.90 1.42 -15.13
N ILE A 395 11.84 0.79 -13.96
CA ILE A 395 10.67 0.80 -13.07
C ILE A 395 10.32 2.24 -12.67
N SER A 396 11.31 3.04 -12.27
CA SER A 396 11.14 4.45 -11.88
C SER A 396 10.57 5.30 -13.01
N GLN A 397 11.06 5.09 -14.23
CA GLN A 397 10.56 5.78 -15.41
C GLN A 397 9.12 5.36 -15.74
N SER A 398 8.85 4.07 -15.78
CA SER A 398 7.51 3.52 -16.03
C SER A 398 6.50 4.00 -14.98
N TYR A 399 6.90 4.07 -13.69
CA TYR A 399 6.11 4.69 -12.63
C TYR A 399 5.74 6.14 -12.94
N SER A 400 6.73 6.94 -13.33
CA SER A 400 6.54 8.36 -13.66
C SER A 400 5.60 8.54 -14.85
N GLU A 401 5.68 7.68 -15.87
CA GLU A 401 4.82 7.71 -17.04
C GLU A 401 3.36 7.36 -16.70
N ILE A 402 3.14 6.32 -15.88
CA ILE A 402 1.80 5.99 -15.38
C ILE A 402 1.23 7.17 -14.58
N ALA A 403 2.02 7.74 -13.67
CA ALA A 403 1.60 8.89 -12.86
C ALA A 403 1.24 10.11 -13.73
N GLN A 404 2.06 10.42 -14.75
CA GLN A 404 1.80 11.50 -15.70
C GLN A 404 0.53 11.24 -16.52
N SER A 405 0.29 10.00 -16.96
CA SER A 405 -0.94 9.64 -17.68
C SER A 405 -2.19 9.84 -16.81
N MET A 406 -2.10 9.53 -15.51
CA MET A 406 -3.17 9.77 -14.54
C MET A 406 -3.43 11.26 -14.33
N VAL A 407 -2.38 12.08 -14.23
CA VAL A 407 -2.50 13.55 -14.12
C VAL A 407 -3.14 14.14 -15.37
N ALA A 408 -2.70 13.73 -16.57
CA ALA A 408 -3.27 14.19 -17.83
C ALA A 408 -4.76 13.83 -17.95
N THR A 409 -5.14 12.62 -17.52
CA THR A 409 -6.54 12.17 -17.50
C THR A 409 -7.36 12.90 -16.43
N ALA A 410 -6.76 13.24 -15.29
CA ALA A 410 -7.40 14.07 -14.28
C ALA A 410 -7.70 15.49 -14.81
N MET A 411 -6.79 16.05 -15.61
CA MET A 411 -6.97 17.36 -16.24
C MET A 411 -8.11 17.37 -17.28
N SER A 412 -8.47 16.22 -17.86
CA SER A 412 -9.63 16.09 -18.75
C SER A 412 -10.96 15.88 -18.01
N GLY A 413 -10.97 15.87 -16.67
CA GLY A 413 -12.18 15.72 -15.85
C GLY A 413 -12.73 14.29 -15.77
N ASP A 414 -12.02 13.30 -16.30
CA ASP A 414 -12.46 11.90 -16.36
C ASP A 414 -11.90 11.12 -15.15
N ILE A 415 -12.56 11.27 -14.00
CA ILE A 415 -12.17 10.62 -12.74
C ILE A 415 -12.17 9.09 -12.87
N GLY A 416 -13.10 8.53 -13.65
CA GLY A 416 -13.18 7.09 -13.91
C GLY A 416 -11.93 6.57 -14.64
N LYS A 417 -11.49 7.24 -15.71
CA LYS A 417 -10.25 6.87 -16.40
C LYS A 417 -8.99 7.15 -15.57
N MET A 418 -8.99 8.19 -14.74
CA MET A 418 -7.88 8.44 -13.81
C MET A 418 -7.73 7.29 -12.82
N LEU A 419 -8.83 6.82 -12.22
CA LEU A 419 -8.82 5.70 -11.26
C LEU A 419 -8.53 4.34 -11.91
N ALA A 420 -8.72 4.21 -13.23
CA ALA A 420 -8.42 2.99 -13.98
C ALA A 420 -6.94 2.57 -13.90
N ALA A 421 -6.02 3.55 -13.96
CA ALA A 421 -4.58 3.29 -13.90
C ALA A 421 -4.03 3.13 -12.48
N LYS A 422 -4.84 3.39 -11.45
CA LYS A 422 -4.37 3.41 -10.06
C LYS A 422 -3.80 2.06 -9.57
N PRO A 423 -4.42 0.89 -9.83
CA PRO A 423 -3.83 -0.39 -9.43
C PRO A 423 -2.46 -0.62 -10.07
N ALA A 424 -2.27 -0.21 -11.33
CA ALA A 424 -0.98 -0.27 -12.00
C ALA A 424 0.02 0.70 -11.38
N LEU A 425 -0.39 1.92 -11.03
CA LEU A 425 0.47 2.87 -10.31
C LEU A 425 0.91 2.31 -8.94
N THR A 426 0.00 1.72 -8.18
CA THR A 426 0.29 1.09 -6.89
C THR A 426 1.27 -0.08 -7.04
N GLN A 427 1.06 -0.96 -8.02
CA GLN A 427 1.99 -2.08 -8.27
C GLN A 427 3.36 -1.59 -8.72
N SER A 428 3.38 -0.56 -9.56
CA SER A 428 4.59 0.11 -10.04
C SER A 428 5.38 0.74 -8.88
N MET A 429 4.67 1.40 -7.95
CA MET A 429 5.25 1.91 -6.71
C MET A 429 5.83 0.79 -5.84
N ASN A 430 5.07 -0.29 -5.63
CA ASN A 430 5.55 -1.43 -4.84
C ASN A 430 6.83 -2.03 -5.45
N ALA A 431 6.88 -2.21 -6.77
CA ALA A 431 8.06 -2.70 -7.49
C ALA A 431 9.26 -1.76 -7.32
N LEU A 432 9.03 -0.44 -7.33
CA LEU A 432 10.08 0.55 -7.13
C LEU A 432 10.61 0.53 -5.69
N ILE A 433 9.73 0.45 -4.68
CA ILE A 433 10.11 0.30 -3.27
C ILE A 433 11.01 -0.93 -3.09
N GLN A 434 10.56 -2.07 -3.60
CA GLN A 434 11.29 -3.32 -3.54
C GLN A 434 12.67 -3.18 -4.19
N SER A 435 12.73 -2.63 -5.40
CA SER A 435 13.97 -2.44 -6.13
C SER A 435 14.96 -1.53 -5.39
N CYS A 436 14.48 -0.40 -4.84
CA CYS A 436 15.30 0.50 -4.02
C CYS A 436 15.90 -0.20 -2.79
N VAL A 437 15.08 -0.94 -2.03
CA VAL A 437 15.53 -1.62 -0.81
C VAL A 437 16.54 -2.72 -1.15
N ILE A 438 16.25 -3.52 -2.17
CA ILE A 438 17.11 -4.61 -2.61
C ILE A 438 18.46 -4.08 -3.11
N SER A 439 18.46 -3.08 -4.00
CA SER A 439 19.68 -2.45 -4.51
C SER A 439 20.54 -1.89 -3.37
N THR A 440 19.91 -1.25 -2.38
CA THR A 440 20.60 -0.70 -1.21
C THR A 440 21.22 -1.79 -0.33
N LYS A 441 20.45 -2.84 -0.02
CA LYS A 441 20.96 -3.97 0.79
C LYS A 441 22.07 -4.73 0.07
N TRP A 442 21.97 -4.88 -1.24
CA TRP A 442 23.03 -5.49 -2.04
C TRP A 442 24.31 -4.65 -2.02
N GLU A 443 24.19 -3.33 -2.17
CA GLU A 443 25.33 -2.42 -2.06
C GLU A 443 26.00 -2.50 -0.68
N GLN A 444 25.23 -2.58 0.40
CA GLN A 444 25.75 -2.78 1.75
C GLN A 444 26.50 -4.12 1.87
N ALA A 445 25.92 -5.21 1.35
CA ALA A 445 26.55 -6.51 1.39
C ALA A 445 27.84 -6.57 0.54
N MET A 446 27.86 -5.90 -0.63
CA MET A 446 29.04 -5.75 -1.47
C MET A 446 30.16 -4.95 -0.77
N ARG A 447 29.81 -3.86 -0.08
CA ARG A 447 30.77 -3.06 0.71
C ARG A 447 31.40 -3.86 1.84
N ALA A 448 30.63 -4.72 2.51
CA ALA A 448 31.15 -5.62 3.55
C ALA A 448 32.13 -6.68 3.00
N LYS A 449 32.28 -6.78 1.67
CA LYS A 449 33.20 -7.66 0.95
C LYS A 449 34.26 -6.88 0.14
N ASP A 450 34.47 -5.62 0.48
CA ASP A 450 35.44 -4.71 -0.17
C ASP A 450 35.21 -4.55 -1.68
N ILE A 451 33.95 -4.63 -2.12
CA ILE A 451 33.58 -4.42 -3.52
C ILE A 451 33.14 -2.97 -3.69
N PRO A 452 33.67 -2.24 -4.68
CA PRO A 452 33.33 -0.84 -4.89
C PRO A 452 31.84 -0.67 -5.26
N LYS A 453 31.32 0.52 -4.94
CA LYS A 453 29.98 0.93 -5.37
C LYS A 453 29.93 1.00 -6.89
N VAL A 454 28.83 0.51 -7.46
CA VAL A 454 28.54 0.63 -8.89
C VAL A 454 28.12 2.05 -9.26
N GLU A 455 28.64 2.57 -10.37
CA GLU A 455 28.30 3.89 -10.89
C GLU A 455 26.88 3.93 -11.48
N ALA A 456 25.98 4.70 -10.86
CA ALA A 456 24.59 4.86 -11.30
C ALA A 456 24.47 5.41 -12.74
N LYS A 457 25.45 6.23 -13.19
CA LYS A 457 25.45 6.86 -14.52
C LYS A 457 25.44 5.87 -15.69
N LYS A 458 26.07 4.70 -15.52
CA LYS A 458 26.02 3.63 -16.54
C LYS A 458 24.62 3.03 -16.66
N ALA A 459 23.94 2.86 -15.53
CA ALA A 459 22.58 2.37 -15.51
C ALA A 459 21.60 3.39 -16.15
N GLU A 460 21.76 4.68 -15.85
CA GLU A 460 20.97 5.75 -16.45
C GLU A 460 21.09 5.79 -17.98
N THR A 461 22.30 5.59 -18.52
CA THR A 461 22.55 5.55 -19.97
C THR A 461 21.80 4.37 -20.62
N ALA A 462 21.89 3.18 -20.02
CA ALA A 462 21.20 1.99 -20.53
C ALA A 462 19.66 2.15 -20.48
N VAL A 463 19.11 2.80 -19.44
CA VAL A 463 17.68 3.10 -19.35
C VAL A 463 17.24 4.05 -20.47
N ALA A 464 18.04 5.07 -20.78
CA ALA A 464 17.76 6.00 -21.86
C ALA A 464 17.76 5.31 -23.24
N ASP A 465 18.69 4.38 -23.48
CA ASP A 465 18.75 3.64 -24.74
C ASP A 465 17.60 2.63 -24.89
N LEU A 466 17.26 1.92 -23.82
CA LEU A 466 16.09 1.03 -23.78
C LEU A 466 14.79 1.81 -23.98
N SER A 467 14.69 3.01 -23.43
CA SER A 467 13.53 3.88 -23.61
C SER A 467 13.27 4.23 -25.06
N LYS A 468 14.33 4.53 -25.83
CA LYS A 468 14.24 4.81 -27.27
C LYS A 468 13.75 3.59 -28.05
N LYS A 469 14.21 2.39 -27.70
CA LYS A 469 13.82 1.12 -28.36
C LYS A 469 12.30 0.87 -28.36
N TYR A 470 11.58 1.35 -27.35
CA TYR A 470 10.13 1.14 -27.23
C TYR A 470 9.31 2.40 -27.52
N THR A 471 9.90 3.42 -28.17
CA THR A 471 9.21 4.68 -28.52
C THR A 471 8.34 4.55 -29.78
N ASP A 472 8.43 3.41 -30.47
CA ASP A 472 7.58 3.01 -31.60
C ASP A 472 6.53 1.95 -31.18
#